data_AF-A0A7V9V0T6-F1
#
_entry.id   AF-A0A7V9V0T6-F1
#
_cell.length_a   1.000
_cell.length_b   1.000
_cell.length_c   1.000
_cell.angle_alpha   90.00
_cell.angle_beta   90.00
_cell.angle_gamma   90.00
#
_symmetry.space_group_name_H-M   'P 1'
#
loop_
_entity.id
_entity.type
_entity.pdbx_description
1 polymer ?
#
loop_
_entity_poly.entity_id
_entity_poly.type
_entity_poly.pdbx_seq_one_letter_code
_entity_poly.pdbx_strand_id
1 'polypeptide(L)'
;MRGFTLALVVLGIVSGTALIAAKLYSSRGDSSGGDVAAPDSSTLPAPPTAAFTIPRPRALSTPVGTTRWAPVLRTTSVRAAPRRQARALERLGPVTPEGTSNIVPVLARRADDAGQLWMRVRVPALPVNREGWVPRVTLGGYTVVSTRLVVDLDRFEATLYSSDKPVFEAPIGVGTANAPTP
;
A
#
# COMPACT_ATOMS: atom_id res chain seq x y z
N MET A 1 52.81 24.94 -17.40
CA MET A 1 52.17 26.23 -17.78
C MET A 1 51.34 26.75 -16.59
N ARG A 2 50.85 27.99 -16.66
CA ARG A 2 50.00 28.69 -15.67
C ARG A 2 48.84 27.81 -15.13
N GLY A 3 48.43 27.86 -13.87
CA GLY A 3 48.93 28.64 -12.73
C GLY A 3 48.16 28.43 -11.41
N PHE A 4 48.72 28.95 -10.31
CA PHE A 4 48.14 29.14 -8.96
C PHE A 4 46.85 30.01 -9.02
N THR A 5 45.92 30.12 -8.05
CA THR A 5 45.55 29.46 -6.76
C THR A 5 44.08 29.94 -6.45
N LEU A 6 43.36 29.69 -5.34
CA LEU A 6 43.53 29.14 -3.97
C LEU A 6 42.16 28.41 -3.65
N ALA A 7 41.74 27.91 -2.48
CA ALA A 7 42.22 27.90 -1.09
C ALA A 7 41.66 26.68 -0.31
N LEU A 8 41.89 26.64 1.00
CA LEU A 8 41.46 25.60 1.96
C LEU A 8 41.10 26.29 3.29
N VAL A 9 39.96 25.99 3.90
CA VAL A 9 39.77 26.09 5.36
C VAL A 9 38.95 24.90 5.85
N VAL A 10 39.48 24.18 6.84
CA VAL A 10 38.76 23.19 7.64
C VAL A 10 38.86 23.63 9.10
N LEU A 11 37.73 23.76 9.77
CA LEU A 11 37.65 23.60 11.22
C LEU A 11 36.21 23.27 11.61
N GLY A 12 36.05 22.39 12.59
CA GLY A 12 34.79 22.21 13.32
C GLY A 12 35.11 21.96 14.79
N ILE A 13 34.19 22.28 15.70
CA ILE A 13 34.16 21.78 17.09
C ILE A 13 32.81 22.14 17.75
N VAL A 14 32.09 21.09 18.17
CA VAL A 14 31.31 20.96 19.44
C VAL A 14 30.07 21.84 19.74
N SER A 15 29.07 21.16 20.36
CA SER A 15 27.96 21.67 21.20
C SER A 15 26.77 22.40 20.58
N GLY A 16 25.62 22.30 21.28
CA GLY A 16 24.60 23.36 21.27
C GLY A 16 23.18 22.98 20.82
N THR A 17 22.49 22.19 21.64
CA THR A 17 21.02 22.11 21.78
C THR A 17 20.12 23.17 21.09
N ALA A 18 19.09 22.66 20.41
CA ALA A 18 17.67 23.10 20.47
C ALA A 18 17.13 24.32 19.68
N LEU A 19 16.03 24.03 18.97
CA LEU A 19 14.81 24.84 18.77
C LEU A 19 14.80 26.14 17.93
N ILE A 20 13.85 26.14 16.97
CA ILE A 20 13.04 27.27 16.47
C ILE A 20 13.75 28.43 15.77
N ALA A 21 13.50 28.56 14.45
CA ALA A 21 13.02 29.82 13.85
C ALA A 21 12.44 29.56 12.44
N ALA A 22 11.27 30.11 12.13
CA ALA A 22 10.74 30.13 10.76
C ALA A 22 11.26 31.38 10.02
N LYS A 23 11.97 31.17 8.91
CA LYS A 23 12.48 32.18 7.96
C LYS A 23 12.70 31.48 6.61
N LEU A 24 12.45 32.05 5.44
CA LEU A 24 11.81 33.31 5.03
C LEU A 24 11.04 33.03 3.74
N TYR A 25 10.06 33.87 3.37
CA TYR A 25 10.08 34.53 2.07
C TYR A 25 9.15 35.74 2.08
N SER A 26 9.74 36.94 2.11
CA SER A 26 9.00 38.20 2.08
C SER A 26 8.80 38.66 0.64
N SER A 27 7.65 38.37 0.03
CA SER A 27 7.23 39.07 -1.19
C SER A 27 6.65 40.44 -0.80
N ARG A 28 7.42 41.51 -1.06
CA ARG A 28 6.99 42.89 -0.80
C ARG A 28 5.98 43.34 -1.87
N GLY A 29 4.75 42.86 -1.76
CA GLY A 29 3.62 43.39 -2.51
C GLY A 29 3.27 44.78 -1.99
N ASP A 30 3.37 45.79 -2.84
CA ASP A 30 2.89 47.14 -2.52
C ASP A 30 1.37 47.16 -2.70
N SER A 31 0.63 47.41 -1.62
CA SER A 31 -0.81 47.18 -1.55
C SER A 31 -1.46 48.25 -0.66
N SER A 32 -1.66 49.42 -1.24
CA SER A 32 -2.26 50.57 -0.58
C SER A 32 -3.79 50.49 -0.55
N GLY A 33 -4.38 50.69 0.62
CA GLY A 33 -5.82 50.97 0.80
C GLY A 33 -6.75 49.76 0.78
N GLY A 34 -6.71 48.92 1.82
CA GLY A 34 -7.63 47.79 1.93
C GLY A 34 -7.51 46.94 3.19
N ASP A 35 -7.60 47.55 4.39
CA ASP A 35 -7.74 46.79 5.65
C ASP A 35 -9.13 46.12 5.73
N VAL A 36 -9.30 45.05 4.96
CA VAL A 36 -10.38 44.09 5.17
C VAL A 36 -10.04 43.31 6.43
N ALA A 37 -10.46 43.86 7.58
CA ALA A 37 -10.36 43.18 8.86
C ALA A 37 -10.94 41.76 8.72
N ALA A 38 -10.13 40.76 9.10
CA ALA A 38 -10.59 39.38 9.10
C ALA A 38 -11.85 39.29 10.00
N PRO A 39 -12.98 38.75 9.50
CA PRO A 39 -14.26 38.87 10.19
C PRO A 39 -14.18 38.23 11.57
N ASP A 40 -14.65 38.97 12.58
CA ASP A 40 -14.62 38.56 13.98
C ASP A 40 -15.20 37.16 14.17
N SER A 41 -14.35 36.20 14.50
CA SER A 41 -14.70 34.78 14.59
C SER A 41 -15.68 34.46 15.73
N SER A 42 -15.90 35.42 16.63
CA SER A 42 -16.96 35.45 17.64
C SER A 42 -18.38 35.60 17.06
N THR A 43 -18.53 35.97 15.78
CA THR A 43 -19.83 36.15 15.11
C THR A 43 -20.30 34.92 14.32
N LEU A 44 -19.45 33.90 14.16
CA LEU A 44 -19.84 32.68 13.45
C LEU A 44 -20.77 31.82 14.30
N PRO A 45 -21.90 31.32 13.75
CA PRO A 45 -22.75 30.38 14.48
C PRO A 45 -21.98 29.09 14.78
N ALA A 46 -22.26 28.48 15.93
CA ALA A 46 -21.59 27.25 16.35
C ALA A 46 -21.69 26.16 15.26
N PRO A 47 -20.59 25.45 14.94
CA PRO A 47 -20.59 24.46 13.86
C PRO A 47 -21.63 23.36 14.17
N PRO A 48 -22.41 22.92 13.16
CA PRO A 48 -23.49 21.99 13.39
C PRO A 48 -22.99 20.67 13.96
N THR A 49 -23.64 20.19 15.02
CA THR A 49 -23.37 18.88 15.63
C THR A 49 -23.40 17.79 14.55
N ALA A 50 -22.36 16.95 14.51
CA ALA A 50 -22.19 15.95 13.47
C ALA A 50 -23.40 15.00 13.38
N ALA A 51 -24.22 15.18 12.34
CA ALA A 51 -25.48 14.44 12.15
C ALA A 51 -25.29 12.92 11.92
N PHE A 52 -24.05 12.46 11.73
CA PHE A 52 -23.72 11.05 11.55
C PHE A 52 -22.51 10.64 12.39
N THR A 53 -22.76 9.95 13.50
CA THR A 53 -21.73 9.23 14.25
C THR A 53 -21.35 7.96 13.48
N ILE A 54 -20.18 7.95 12.85
CA ILE A 54 -19.69 6.79 12.09
C ILE A 54 -19.56 5.58 13.03
N PRO A 55 -20.34 4.50 12.84
CA PRO A 55 -20.28 3.34 13.72
C PRO A 55 -18.98 2.55 13.52
N ARG A 56 -18.50 1.88 14.57
CA ARG A 56 -17.32 0.99 14.47
C ARG A 56 -17.53 -0.05 13.36
N PRO A 57 -16.68 -0.11 12.32
CA PRO A 57 -16.91 -0.99 11.17
C PRO A 57 -16.91 -2.47 11.55
N ARG A 58 -18.09 -3.10 11.52
CA ARG A 58 -18.24 -4.55 11.68
C ARG A 58 -17.61 -5.28 10.51
N ALA A 59 -17.03 -6.45 10.75
CA ALA A 59 -16.63 -7.33 9.67
C ALA A 59 -17.89 -7.96 9.05
N LEU A 60 -18.13 -7.70 7.76
CA LEU A 60 -19.02 -8.55 6.98
C LEU A 60 -18.43 -9.96 6.93
N SER A 61 -19.28 -10.98 6.95
CA SER A 61 -18.87 -12.33 6.57
C SER A 61 -18.24 -12.27 5.19
N THR A 62 -17.10 -12.96 5.02
CA THR A 62 -16.57 -13.19 3.68
C THR A 62 -17.30 -14.42 3.15
N PRO A 63 -18.07 -14.31 2.05
CA PRO A 63 -18.70 -15.48 1.46
C PRO A 63 -17.61 -16.46 1.03
N VAL A 64 -17.98 -17.75 0.97
CA VAL A 64 -17.13 -18.76 0.32
C VAL A 64 -16.94 -18.35 -1.17
N GLY A 65 -15.88 -18.87 -1.80
CA GLY A 65 -15.52 -18.53 -3.18
C GLY A 65 -15.06 -17.08 -3.43
N THR A 66 -15.14 -16.18 -2.45
CA THR A 66 -14.85 -14.75 -2.62
C THR A 66 -13.39 -14.41 -2.33
N THR A 67 -12.64 -14.02 -3.35
CA THR A 67 -11.28 -13.47 -3.23
C THR A 67 -11.33 -11.94 -3.19
N ARG A 68 -10.46 -11.34 -2.37
CA ARG A 68 -10.18 -9.90 -2.42
C ARG A 68 -8.73 -9.68 -2.81
N TRP A 69 -8.47 -8.72 -3.69
CA TRP A 69 -7.12 -8.31 -4.07
C TRP A 69 -6.97 -6.79 -4.02
N ALA A 70 -5.73 -6.31 -3.96
CA ALA A 70 -5.41 -4.89 -4.07
C ALA A 70 -4.14 -4.69 -4.91
N PRO A 71 -4.04 -3.60 -5.70
CA PRO A 71 -2.79 -3.23 -6.34
C PRO A 71 -1.79 -2.68 -5.31
N VAL A 72 -0.51 -2.93 -5.54
CA VAL A 72 0.60 -2.38 -4.77
C VAL A 72 0.88 -0.98 -5.29
N LEU A 73 0.70 0.06 -4.46
CA LEU A 73 0.89 1.44 -4.88
C LEU A 73 2.33 1.94 -4.74
N ARG A 74 3.12 1.30 -3.87
CA ARG A 74 4.52 1.68 -3.63
C ARG A 74 5.32 0.54 -3.02
N THR A 75 6.61 0.52 -3.33
CA THR A 75 7.54 -0.53 -2.93
C THR A 75 7.57 -0.71 -1.41
N THR A 76 7.43 -1.95 -0.95
CA THR A 76 7.26 -2.29 0.46
C THR A 76 8.00 -3.58 0.83
N SER A 77 8.32 -3.76 2.11
CA SER A 77 8.84 -5.04 2.62
C SER A 77 7.68 -5.92 3.08
N VAL A 78 7.58 -7.13 2.53
CA VAL A 78 6.72 -8.19 3.09
C VAL A 78 7.39 -8.70 4.37
N ARG A 79 6.65 -8.82 5.48
CA ARG A 79 7.20 -9.18 6.80
C ARG A 79 6.57 -10.45 7.38
N ALA A 80 7.35 -11.16 8.20
CA ALA A 80 6.89 -12.37 8.89
C ALA A 80 5.74 -12.12 9.89
N ALA A 81 5.61 -10.89 10.41
CA ALA A 81 4.56 -10.48 11.34
C ALA A 81 4.16 -9.01 11.09
N PRO A 82 2.94 -8.58 11.48
CA PRO A 82 2.47 -7.21 11.28
C PRO A 82 3.06 -6.28 12.35
N ARG A 83 4.33 -5.91 12.18
CA ARG A 83 5.04 -4.87 12.94
C ARG A 83 6.30 -4.45 12.19
N ARG A 84 6.73 -3.18 12.31
CA ARG A 84 7.84 -2.62 11.52
C ARG A 84 9.17 -3.36 11.68
N GLN A 85 9.42 -3.93 12.85
CA GLN A 85 10.65 -4.65 13.24
C GLN A 85 10.57 -6.16 12.97
N ALA A 86 9.51 -6.66 12.34
CA ALA A 86 9.45 -8.07 11.94
C ALA A 86 10.37 -8.33 10.74
N ARG A 87 11.02 -9.50 10.73
CA ARG A 87 11.90 -9.98 9.66
C ARG A 87 11.24 -9.77 8.29
N ALA A 88 11.93 -9.05 7.40
CA ALA A 88 11.52 -8.97 6.00
C ALA A 88 11.69 -10.35 5.35
N LEU A 89 10.65 -10.82 4.67
CA LEU A 89 10.67 -12.02 3.84
C LEU A 89 11.05 -11.67 2.40
N GLU A 90 10.62 -10.49 1.94
CA GLU A 90 10.74 -10.07 0.54
C GLU A 90 10.52 -8.56 0.34
N ARG A 91 10.75 -8.07 -0.87
CA ARG A 91 10.48 -6.69 -1.31
C ARG A 91 9.49 -6.71 -2.47
N LEU A 92 8.30 -6.20 -2.25
CA LEU A 92 7.20 -6.16 -3.20
C LEU A 92 7.13 -4.77 -3.86
N GLY A 93 7.19 -4.72 -5.20
CA GLY A 93 7.12 -3.49 -6.00
C GLY A 93 5.71 -3.20 -6.55
N PRO A 94 5.45 -1.98 -7.06
CA PRO A 94 4.16 -1.61 -7.65
C PRO A 94 3.93 -2.15 -9.07
N VAL A 95 4.98 -2.63 -9.74
CA VAL A 95 4.99 -3.14 -11.11
C VAL A 95 5.53 -4.58 -11.12
N THR A 96 5.02 -5.43 -12.00
CA THR A 96 5.50 -6.81 -12.21
C THR A 96 6.68 -6.84 -13.21
N PRO A 97 7.44 -7.96 -13.34
CA PRO A 97 8.49 -8.06 -14.36
C PRO A 97 7.99 -7.82 -15.79
N GLU A 98 6.72 -8.11 -16.06
CA GLU A 98 6.03 -7.95 -17.34
C GLU A 98 5.47 -6.53 -17.55
N GLY A 99 5.82 -5.57 -16.67
CA GLY A 99 5.41 -4.16 -16.79
C GLY A 99 3.98 -3.85 -16.33
N THR A 100 3.23 -4.82 -15.79
CA THR A 100 1.84 -4.64 -15.35
C THR A 100 1.74 -4.16 -13.89
N SER A 101 0.56 -3.69 -13.45
CA SER A 101 0.35 -3.34 -12.04
C SER A 101 0.40 -4.58 -11.15
N ASN A 102 1.29 -4.58 -10.16
CA ASN A 102 1.45 -5.72 -9.25
C ASN A 102 0.26 -5.80 -8.29
N ILE A 103 -0.52 -6.88 -8.37
CA ILE A 103 -1.70 -7.12 -7.51
C ILE A 103 -1.44 -8.27 -6.54
N VAL A 104 -1.98 -8.15 -5.33
CA VAL A 104 -1.84 -9.19 -4.29
C VAL A 104 -3.19 -9.62 -3.69
N PRO A 105 -3.45 -10.93 -3.55
CA PRO A 105 -4.58 -11.44 -2.77
C PRO A 105 -4.44 -11.06 -1.29
N VAL A 106 -5.51 -10.53 -0.71
CA VAL A 106 -5.58 -10.05 0.68
C VAL A 106 -6.34 -11.06 1.54
N LEU A 107 -5.63 -11.68 2.47
CA LEU A 107 -6.06 -12.87 3.21
C LEU A 107 -6.57 -12.54 4.62
N ALA A 108 -5.94 -11.59 5.30
CA ALA A 108 -6.34 -11.16 6.64
C ALA A 108 -5.91 -9.72 6.94
N ARG A 109 -6.48 -9.14 8.01
CA ARG A 109 -6.11 -7.82 8.54
C ARG A 109 -5.71 -7.91 10.02
N ARG A 110 -4.74 -7.10 10.45
CA ARG A 110 -4.40 -6.89 11.87
C ARG A 110 -3.84 -5.47 12.05
N ALA A 111 -4.23 -4.77 13.11
CA ALA A 111 -3.53 -3.56 13.56
C ALA A 111 -2.39 -3.95 14.50
N ASP A 112 -1.27 -3.25 14.45
CA ASP A 112 -0.23 -3.36 15.48
C ASP A 112 -0.53 -2.44 16.69
N ASP A 113 0.33 -2.51 17.71
CA ASP A 113 0.13 -1.81 18.99
C ASP A 113 0.20 -0.27 18.85
N ALA A 114 0.71 0.24 17.72
CA ALA A 114 0.70 1.66 17.34
C ALA A 114 -0.50 2.04 16.46
N GLY A 115 -1.48 1.13 16.28
CA GLY A 115 -2.66 1.32 15.45
C GLY A 115 -2.39 1.25 13.94
N GLN A 116 -1.16 0.98 13.49
CA GLN A 116 -0.86 0.84 12.07
C GLN A 116 -1.53 -0.44 11.56
N LEU A 117 -2.43 -0.29 10.59
CA LEU A 117 -3.13 -1.39 9.97
C LEU A 117 -2.23 -2.14 8.97
N TRP A 118 -2.15 -3.47 9.07
CA TRP A 118 -1.41 -4.39 8.21
C TRP A 118 -2.35 -5.39 7.53
N MET A 119 -2.01 -5.78 6.31
CA MET A 119 -2.66 -6.84 5.54
C MET A 119 -1.74 -8.05 5.42
N ARG A 120 -2.26 -9.24 5.70
CA ARG A 120 -1.63 -10.51 5.30
C ARG A 120 -1.98 -10.75 3.84
N VAL A 121 -0.97 -10.95 3.01
CA VAL A 121 -1.10 -11.15 1.56
C VAL A 121 -0.38 -12.42 1.13
N ARG A 122 -0.83 -13.01 0.02
CA ARG A 122 -0.02 -13.99 -0.72
C ARG A 122 0.96 -13.25 -1.62
N VAL A 123 2.21 -13.67 -1.62
CA VAL A 123 3.29 -13.00 -2.37
C VAL A 123 3.40 -13.63 -3.76
N PRO A 124 3.41 -12.84 -4.86
CA PRO A 124 3.60 -13.34 -6.21
C PRO A 124 5.09 -13.62 -6.46
N ALA A 125 5.59 -14.71 -5.86
CA ALA A 125 7.01 -15.02 -5.79
C ALA A 125 7.27 -16.53 -5.73
N LEU A 126 8.53 -16.92 -6.01
CA LEU A 126 9.01 -18.29 -5.89
C LEU A 126 9.79 -18.49 -4.57
N PRO A 127 9.62 -19.63 -3.87
CA PRO A 127 8.67 -20.70 -4.14
C PRO A 127 7.21 -20.27 -3.86
N VAL A 128 6.28 -20.88 -4.61
CA VAL A 128 4.86 -20.51 -4.69
C VAL A 128 4.15 -20.59 -3.32
N ASN A 129 3.05 -19.85 -3.17
CA ASN A 129 2.19 -19.81 -1.98
C ASN A 129 2.82 -19.25 -0.69
N ARG A 130 3.96 -18.54 -0.78
CA ARG A 130 4.48 -17.77 0.35
C ARG A 130 3.51 -16.65 0.76
N GLU A 131 3.39 -16.39 2.06
CA GLU A 131 2.53 -15.35 2.63
C GLU A 131 3.29 -14.46 3.62
N GLY A 132 2.82 -13.23 3.80
CA GLY A 132 3.38 -12.31 4.78
C GLY A 132 2.59 -11.00 4.91
N TRP A 133 3.09 -10.09 5.73
CA TRP A 133 2.38 -8.87 6.14
C TRP A 133 2.98 -7.62 5.49
N VAL A 134 2.12 -6.77 4.93
CA VAL A 134 2.46 -5.44 4.39
C VAL A 134 1.59 -4.36 5.05
N PRO A 135 2.08 -3.11 5.21
CA PRO A 135 1.25 -2.02 5.74
C PRO A 135 0.08 -1.73 4.78
N ARG A 136 -1.14 -1.56 5.30
CA ARG A 136 -2.32 -1.27 4.46
C ARG A 136 -2.14 -0.03 3.57
N VAL A 137 -1.34 0.93 4.04
CA VAL A 137 -1.05 2.19 3.34
C VAL A 137 -0.12 2.03 2.13
N THR A 138 0.41 0.83 1.84
CA THR A 138 1.15 0.54 0.59
C THR A 138 0.28 -0.14 -0.49
N LEU A 139 -1.00 -0.37 -0.22
CA LEU A 139 -1.96 -1.01 -1.12
C LEU A 139 -3.09 -0.05 -1.53
N GLY A 140 -3.68 -0.25 -2.70
CA GLY A 140 -4.76 0.58 -3.26
C GLY A 140 -6.15 0.27 -2.69
N GLY A 141 -7.19 0.44 -3.51
CA GLY A 141 -8.53 -0.07 -3.21
C GLY A 141 -8.57 -1.60 -3.14
N TYR A 142 -9.63 -2.17 -2.57
CA TYR A 142 -9.88 -3.61 -2.69
C TYR A 142 -10.82 -3.86 -3.86
N THR A 143 -10.41 -4.73 -4.78
CA THR A 143 -11.32 -5.38 -5.72
C THR A 143 -11.81 -6.69 -5.11
N VAL A 144 -13.06 -7.04 -5.36
CA VAL A 144 -13.69 -8.29 -4.89
C VAL A 144 -14.08 -9.10 -6.12
N VAL A 145 -13.72 -10.38 -6.14
CA VAL A 145 -14.11 -11.32 -7.20
C VAL A 145 -14.67 -12.59 -6.58
N SER A 146 -15.79 -13.09 -7.11
CA SER A 146 -16.42 -14.36 -6.72
C SER A 146 -16.16 -15.49 -7.73
N THR A 147 -15.32 -15.22 -8.73
CA THR A 147 -14.88 -16.20 -9.73
C THR A 147 -13.60 -16.90 -9.25
N ARG A 148 -13.54 -18.23 -9.35
CA ARG A 148 -12.30 -19.00 -9.22
C ARG A 148 -12.19 -20.03 -10.35
N LEU A 149 -10.97 -20.24 -10.85
CA LEU A 149 -10.62 -21.44 -11.60
C LEU A 149 -10.01 -22.43 -10.61
N VAL A 150 -10.55 -23.64 -10.55
CA VAL A 150 -9.92 -24.79 -9.88
C VAL A 150 -9.34 -25.68 -10.98
N VAL A 151 -8.13 -26.18 -10.75
CA VAL A 151 -7.46 -27.11 -11.66
C VAL A 151 -7.07 -28.34 -10.84
N ASP A 152 -7.62 -29.49 -11.22
CA ASP A 152 -7.28 -30.80 -10.69
C ASP A 152 -6.24 -31.45 -11.62
N LEU A 153 -5.03 -31.62 -11.08
CA LEU A 153 -3.88 -32.17 -11.82
C LEU A 153 -3.84 -33.70 -11.81
N ASP A 154 -4.59 -34.36 -10.93
CA ASP A 154 -4.70 -35.82 -10.88
C ASP A 154 -5.77 -36.30 -11.88
N ARG A 155 -6.82 -35.48 -12.09
CA ARG A 155 -7.91 -35.74 -13.06
C ARG A 155 -7.71 -35.10 -14.43
N PHE A 156 -6.75 -34.18 -14.55
CA PHE A 156 -6.57 -33.34 -15.74
C PHE A 156 -7.83 -32.56 -16.12
N GLU A 157 -8.44 -31.91 -15.12
CA GLU A 157 -9.73 -31.21 -15.23
C GLU A 157 -9.63 -29.77 -14.71
N ALA A 158 -10.32 -28.82 -15.34
CA ALA A 158 -10.44 -27.46 -14.86
C ALA A 158 -11.91 -27.02 -14.75
N THR A 159 -12.31 -26.61 -13.56
CA THR A 159 -13.66 -26.13 -13.23
C THR A 159 -13.62 -24.64 -12.91
N LEU A 160 -14.31 -23.84 -13.71
CA LEU A 160 -14.57 -22.43 -13.44
C LEU A 160 -15.83 -22.31 -12.58
N TYR A 161 -15.68 -21.76 -11.38
CA TYR A 161 -16.80 -21.41 -10.51
C TYR A 161 -17.08 -19.91 -10.58
N SER A 162 -18.36 -19.53 -10.59
CA SER A 162 -18.83 -18.18 -10.33
C SER A 162 -19.77 -18.19 -9.12
N SER A 163 -19.39 -17.49 -8.05
CA SER A 163 -20.16 -17.42 -6.80
C SER A 163 -20.49 -18.81 -6.24
N ASP A 164 -19.44 -19.65 -6.13
CA ASP A 164 -19.45 -21.07 -5.75
C ASP A 164 -20.21 -22.06 -6.65
N LYS A 165 -20.89 -21.60 -7.70
CA LYS A 165 -21.52 -22.50 -8.70
C LYS A 165 -20.54 -22.80 -9.83
N PRO A 166 -20.37 -24.07 -10.26
CA PRO A 166 -19.65 -24.36 -11.51
C PRO A 166 -20.41 -23.72 -12.68
N VAL A 167 -19.68 -23.11 -13.62
CA VAL A 167 -20.24 -22.45 -14.81
C VAL A 167 -19.54 -22.86 -16.11
N PHE A 168 -18.39 -23.52 -16.02
CA PHE A 168 -17.68 -24.12 -17.15
C PHE A 168 -16.71 -25.19 -16.63
N GLU A 169 -16.63 -26.32 -17.32
CA GLU A 169 -15.77 -27.47 -17.02
C GLU A 169 -15.10 -27.92 -18.32
N ALA A 170 -13.81 -28.24 -18.27
CA ALA A 170 -13.06 -28.74 -19.43
C ALA A 170 -11.86 -29.60 -19.02
N PRO A 171 -11.44 -30.58 -19.84
CA PRO A 171 -10.17 -31.26 -19.67
C PRO A 171 -8.99 -30.31 -19.94
N ILE A 172 -7.85 -30.57 -19.31
CA ILE A 172 -6.60 -29.81 -19.51
C ILE A 172 -5.42 -30.70 -19.87
N GLY A 173 -4.42 -30.11 -20.53
CA GLY A 173 -3.07 -30.67 -20.62
C GLY A 173 -2.11 -29.93 -19.68
N VAL A 174 -1.06 -30.61 -19.24
CA VAL A 174 0.06 -30.00 -18.51
C VAL A 174 1.33 -30.21 -19.34
N GLY A 175 2.09 -29.14 -19.57
CA GLY A 175 3.36 -29.22 -20.29
C GLY A 175 4.37 -30.12 -19.57
N THR A 176 5.14 -30.89 -20.34
CA THR A 176 6.23 -31.75 -19.82
C THR A 176 7.56 -31.00 -19.90
N ALA A 177 8.61 -31.50 -19.25
CA ALA A 177 9.96 -30.91 -19.37
C ALA A 177 10.48 -30.86 -20.82
N ASN A 178 10.02 -31.78 -21.69
CA ASN A 178 10.41 -31.85 -23.11
C ASN A 178 9.44 -31.12 -24.06
N ALA A 179 8.27 -30.71 -23.54
CA ALA A 179 7.22 -29.99 -24.25
C ALA A 179 6.52 -29.06 -23.25
N PRO A 180 7.18 -27.96 -22.83
CA PRO A 180 6.64 -27.06 -21.82
C PRO A 180 5.39 -26.35 -22.33
N THR A 181 4.57 -25.82 -21.40
CA THR A 181 3.46 -24.94 -21.74
C THR A 181 4.01 -23.69 -22.48
N PRO A 182 3.43 -23.28 -23.62
CA PRO A 182 3.85 -22.08 -24.36
C PRO A 182 3.74 -20.76 -23.57
#